data_AF-A0A0Q5FCP6-F1
#
_entry.id   AF-A0A0Q5FCP6-F1
#
_cell.length_a   1.000
_cell.length_b   1.000
_cell.length_c   1.000
_cell.angle_alpha   90.00
_cell.angle_beta   90.00
_cell.angle_gamma   90.00
#
_symmetry.space_group_name_H-M   'P 1'
#
loop_
_entity.id
_entity.type
_entity.pdbx_description
1 polymer ?
#
loop_
_entity_poly.entity_id
_entity_poly.type
_entity_poly.pdbx_seq_one_letter_code
_entity_poly.pdbx_strand_id
1 'polypeptide(L)'
;MKKIVPDPPTLEFTLSLLECRLAHAVELLRCATTTVYESADNLQGPPRHLAMAGMHLITQAHLTLDQVLDQWPVMSTEVGET
;
A
#
# COMPACT_ATOMS: atom_id res chain seq x y z
N MET A 1 -26.24 16.82 34.90
CA MET A 1 -25.38 17.11 33.73
C MET A 1 -24.92 15.78 33.17
N LYS A 2 -25.56 15.27 32.10
CA LYS A 2 -25.13 14.02 31.47
C LYS A 2 -23.82 14.32 30.76
N LYS A 3 -22.71 13.90 31.35
CA LYS A 3 -21.40 13.95 30.70
C LYS A 3 -21.53 13.10 29.42
N ILE A 4 -21.70 13.76 28.29
CA ILE A 4 -21.55 13.13 26.98
C ILE A 4 -20.06 12.80 26.92
N VAL A 5 -19.73 11.57 27.29
CA VAL A 5 -18.43 10.98 26.99
C VAL A 5 -18.50 10.75 25.48
N PRO A 6 -17.65 11.40 24.66
CA PRO A 6 -17.60 11.07 23.25
C PRO A 6 -17.16 9.61 23.14
N ASP A 7 -17.93 8.78 22.45
CA ASP A 7 -17.51 7.42 22.14
C ASP A 7 -16.13 7.42 21.46
N PRO A 8 -15.23 6.50 21.81
CA PRO A 8 -13.84 6.55 21.37
C PRO A 8 -13.73 6.26 19.86
N PRO A 9 -13.14 7.15 19.05
CA PRO A 9 -12.87 6.86 17.64
C PRO A 9 -11.69 5.87 17.57
N THR A 10 -11.96 4.58 17.52
CA THR A 10 -10.89 3.57 17.71
C THR A 10 -10.65 2.67 16.50
N LEU A 11 -11.69 2.30 15.73
CA LEU A 11 -11.53 1.35 14.63
C LEU A 11 -11.70 1.97 13.23
N GLU A 12 -12.73 2.77 13.01
CA GLU A 12 -12.96 3.38 11.68
C GLU A 12 -11.86 4.38 11.30
N PHE A 13 -11.40 5.18 12.26
CA PHE A 13 -10.31 6.12 12.05
C PHE A 13 -8.99 5.42 11.75
N THR A 14 -8.73 4.27 12.38
CA THR A 14 -7.48 3.52 12.19
C THR A 14 -7.49 2.75 10.86
N LEU A 15 -8.64 2.22 10.44
CA LEU A 15 -8.84 1.65 9.10
C LEU A 15 -8.69 2.71 8.00
N SER A 16 -9.34 3.87 8.14
CA SER A 16 -9.22 4.98 7.19
C SER A 16 -7.78 5.50 7.08
N LEU A 17 -7.07 5.60 8.21
CA LEU A 17 -5.65 5.95 8.23
C LEU A 17 -4.79 4.90 7.50
N LEU A 18 -5.09 3.62 7.70
CA LEU A 18 -4.40 2.52 7.03
C LEU A 18 -4.62 2.57 5.51
N GLU A 19 -5.86 2.74 5.06
CA GLU A 19 -6.21 2.93 3.64
C GLU A 19 -5.44 4.11 3.02
N CYS A 20 -5.39 5.25 3.72
CA CYS A 20 -4.64 6.41 3.25
C CYS A 20 -3.13 6.11 3.12
N ARG A 21 -2.55 5.39 4.09
CA ARG A 21 -1.13 5.01 4.05
C ARG A 21 -0.83 4.00 2.95
N LEU A 22 -1.72 3.04 2.71
CA LEU A 22 -1.61 2.07 1.63
C LEU A 22 -1.71 2.75 0.26
N ALA A 23 -2.70 3.62 0.07
CA ALA A 23 -2.85 4.41 -1.15
C ALA A 23 -1.60 5.25 -1.42
N HIS A 24 -1.03 5.89 -0.38
CA HIS A 24 0.21 6.63 -0.51
C HIS A 24 1.40 5.73 -0.88
N ALA A 25 1.51 4.54 -0.28
CA ALA A 25 2.56 3.58 -0.62
C ALA A 25 2.48 3.11 -2.09
N VAL A 26 1.28 2.82 -2.58
CA VAL A 26 1.04 2.46 -4.00
C VAL A 26 1.46 3.60 -4.93
N GLU A 27 1.11 4.84 -4.57
CA GLU A 27 1.50 6.01 -5.36
C GLU A 27 3.03 6.19 -5.38
N LEU A 28 3.72 5.99 -4.26
CA LEU A 28 5.19 6.01 -4.21
C LEU A 28 5.82 4.95 -5.11
N LEU A 29 5.27 3.73 -5.14
CA LEU A 29 5.75 2.66 -6.02
C LEU A 29 5.49 2.97 -7.51
N ARG A 30 4.35 3.63 -7.82
CA ARG A 30 4.05 4.12 -9.16
C ARG A 30 5.04 5.20 -9.61
N CYS A 31 5.34 6.16 -8.73
CA CYS A 31 6.38 7.16 -8.99
C CYS A 31 7.75 6.52 -9.21
N ALA A 32 8.14 5.58 -8.35
CA ALA A 32 9.40 4.85 -8.47
C ALA A 32 9.48 4.09 -9.81
N THR A 33 8.38 3.47 -10.24
CA THR A 33 8.28 2.80 -11.54
C THR A 33 8.60 3.76 -12.67
N THR A 34 7.92 4.92 -12.72
CA THR A 34 8.19 5.95 -13.73
C THR A 34 9.64 6.42 -13.68
N THR A 35 10.16 6.72 -12.48
CA THR A 35 11.55 7.16 -12.31
C THR A 35 12.54 6.16 -12.87
N VAL A 36 12.38 4.87 -12.55
CA VAL A 36 13.30 3.83 -13.02
C VAL A 36 13.17 3.61 -14.53
N TYR A 37 11.96 3.63 -15.08
CA TYR A 37 11.73 3.50 -16.51
C TYR A 37 12.41 4.63 -17.29
N GLU A 38 12.12 5.88 -16.91
CA GLU A 38 12.70 7.07 -17.54
C GLU A 38 14.23 7.11 -17.37
N SER A 39 14.74 6.69 -16.20
CA SER A 39 16.19 6.59 -15.97
C SER A 39 16.86 5.54 -16.84
N ALA A 40 16.15 4.49 -17.22
CA ALA A 40 16.68 3.40 -18.03
C ALA A 40 16.59 3.66 -19.54
N ASP A 41 15.72 4.56 -19.99
CA ASP A 41 15.39 4.78 -21.41
C ASP A 41 16.64 5.15 -22.23
N ASN A 42 17.52 5.98 -21.65
CA ASN A 42 18.76 6.43 -22.29
C ASN A 42 20.00 5.58 -21.94
N LEU A 43 19.84 4.50 -21.17
CA LEU A 43 20.93 3.61 -20.78
C LEU A 43 21.00 2.38 -21.69
N GLN A 44 22.19 1.80 -21.84
CA GLN A 44 22.39 0.52 -22.53
C GLN A 44 23.37 -0.37 -21.75
N GLY A 45 23.32 -1.68 -21.98
CA GLY A 45 24.22 -2.64 -21.34
C GLY A 45 24.05 -2.74 -19.82
N PRO A 46 25.14 -2.93 -19.05
CA PRO A 46 25.05 -3.19 -17.61
C PRO A 46 24.31 -2.13 -16.78
N PRO A 47 24.46 -0.81 -17.02
CA PRO A 47 23.68 0.21 -16.31
C PRO A 47 22.16 0.10 -16.53
N ARG A 48 21.73 -0.24 -17.75
CA ARG A 48 20.31 -0.49 -18.03
C ARG A 48 19.81 -1.74 -17.30
N HIS A 49 20.61 -2.81 -17.26
CA HIS A 49 20.25 -4.01 -16.49
C HIS A 49 20.08 -3.71 -15.00
N LEU A 50 20.96 -2.87 -14.42
CA LEU A 50 20.83 -2.43 -13.03
C LEU A 50 19.54 -1.63 -12.81
N ALA A 51 19.20 -0.70 -13.70
CA ALA A 51 17.93 0.03 -13.62
C ALA A 51 16.73 -0.93 -13.71
N MET A 52 16.77 -1.90 -14.62
CA MET A 52 15.72 -2.93 -14.75
C MET A 52 15.64 -3.86 -13.53
N ALA A 53 16.73 -4.08 -12.81
CA ALA A 53 16.68 -4.76 -11.51
C ALA A 53 15.86 -3.94 -10.49
N GLY A 54 15.94 -2.60 -10.53
CA GLY A 54 15.06 -1.71 -9.78
C GLY A 54 13.58 -1.91 -10.10
N MET A 55 13.21 -2.03 -11.38
CA MET A 55 11.83 -2.35 -11.79
C MET A 55 11.36 -3.70 -11.21
N HIS A 56 12.23 -4.70 -11.20
CA HIS A 56 11.92 -5.99 -10.60
C HIS A 56 11.68 -5.85 -9.09
N LEU A 57 12.51 -5.11 -8.36
CA LEU A 57 12.31 -4.84 -6.93
C LEU A 57 10.98 -4.12 -6.65
N ILE A 58 10.62 -3.13 -7.47
CA ILE A 58 9.34 -2.41 -7.34
C ILE A 58 8.17 -3.36 -7.58
N THR A 59 8.28 -4.24 -8.57
CA THR A 59 7.26 -5.29 -8.84
C THR A 59 7.11 -6.23 -7.64
N GLN A 60 8.22 -6.66 -7.03
CA GLN A 60 8.17 -7.49 -5.82
C GLN A 60 7.56 -6.75 -4.63
N ALA A 61 7.79 -5.45 -4.49
CA ALA A 61 7.18 -4.63 -3.44
C ALA A 61 5.65 -4.56 -3.59
N HIS A 62 5.14 -4.40 -4.82
CA HIS A 62 3.69 -4.49 -5.09
C HIS A 62 3.12 -5.86 -4.68
N LEU A 63 3.73 -6.95 -5.15
CA LEU A 63 3.28 -8.31 -4.80
C LEU A 63 3.29 -8.55 -3.29
N THR A 64 4.28 -8.01 -2.59
CA THR A 64 4.36 -8.13 -1.12
C THR A 64 3.22 -7.36 -0.44
N LEU A 65 2.87 -6.17 -0.93
CA LEU A 65 1.72 -5.42 -0.42
C LEU A 65 0.41 -6.18 -0.67
N ASP A 66 0.21 -6.70 -1.88
CA ASP A 66 -0.98 -7.48 -2.24
C ASP A 66 -1.12 -8.70 -1.32
N GLN A 67 -0.03 -9.45 -1.08
CA GLN A 67 -0.03 -10.59 -0.16
C GLN A 67 -0.37 -10.20 1.29
N VAL A 68 0.08 -9.04 1.76
CA VAL A 68 -0.25 -8.55 3.10
C VAL A 68 -1.73 -8.17 3.18
N LEU A 69 -2.29 -7.59 2.11
CA LEU A 69 -3.70 -7.23 2.04
C LEU A 69 -4.61 -8.47 1.95
N ASP A 70 -4.21 -9.49 1.19
CA ASP A 70 -4.94 -10.76 1.09
C ASP A 70 -5.01 -11.50 2.44
N GLN A 71 -3.98 -11.32 3.28
CA GLN A 71 -3.91 -11.90 4.63
C GLN A 71 -4.54 -10.99 5.69
N TRP A 72 -4.98 -9.78 5.32
CA TRP A 72 -5.62 -8.87 6.26
C TRP A 72 -6.94 -9.48 6.69
N PRO A 73 -7.17 -9.69 8.01
CA PRO A 73 -8.42 -10.24 8.49
C PRO A 73 -9.54 -9.26 8.12
N VAL A 74 -10.27 -9.58 7.05
CA VAL A 74 -11.56 -8.97 6.77
C VAL A 74 -12.40 -9.32 7.97
N MET A 75 -12.67 -8.34 8.82
CA MET A 75 -13.64 -8.46 9.89
C MET A 75 -15.00 -8.67 9.23
N SER A 76 -15.30 -9.91 8.87
CA SER A 76 -16.66 -10.36 8.63
C SER A 76 -17.38 -10.14 9.94
N THR A 77 -18.03 -8.99 10.06
CA THR A 77 -19.03 -8.77 11.09
C THR A 77 -20.16 -9.69 10.69
N GLU A 78 -20.10 -10.94 11.18
CA GLU A 78 -21.24 -11.84 11.15
C GLU A 78 -22.28 -11.22 12.07
N VAL A 79 -23.14 -10.38 11.49
CA VAL A 79 -24.38 -9.94 12.11
C VAL A 79 -25.23 -11.21 12.24
N GLY A 80 -25.07 -11.90 13.36
CA GLY A 80 -25.99 -12.94 13.80
C GLY A 80 -27.33 -12.27 14.11
N GLU A 81 -28.24 -12.27 13.13
CA GLU A 81 -29.66 -12.08 13.37
C GLU A 81 -30.19 -13.28 14.17
N THR A 82 -30.63 -13.00 15.40
CA THR A 82 -31.54 -13.85 16.17
C THR A 82 -32.71 -13.00 16.65
#